data_AF-A0A2G9T734-F1
#
_entry.id   AF-A0A2G9T734-F1
#
_cell.length_a   1.000
_cell.length_b   1.000
_cell.length_c   1.000
_cell.angle_alpha   90.00
_cell.angle_beta   90.00
_cell.angle_gamma   90.00
#
_symmetry.space_group_name_H-M   'P 1'
#
loop_
_entity.id
_entity.type
_entity.pdbx_description
1 polymer ?
#
loop_
_entity_poly.entity_id
_entity_poly.type
_entity_poly.pdbx_seq_one_letter_code
_entity_poly.pdbx_strand_id
1 'polypeptide(L)'
;GPQSDPGINQRAIMQLFEAAGCVNGDIDYQINVSMIEIYNEKIRDLLAPSGPSCAPLSIRLGEDGRLSIPGLREVRVTSVEHVVEVLEEGRQNK
;
A
#
# COMPACT_ATOMS: atom_id res chain seq x y z
N GLY A 1 -13.22 -6.00 -5.47
CA GLY A 1 -14.28 -6.94 -5.84
C GLY A 1 -14.09 -8.20 -5.03
N PRO A 2 -15.03 -9.17 -5.09
CA PRO A 2 -14.81 -10.49 -4.53
C PRO A 2 -13.61 -11.17 -5.21
N GLN A 3 -13.04 -12.21 -4.60
CA GLN A 3 -11.89 -12.92 -5.18
C GLN A 3 -12.20 -13.56 -6.55
N SER A 4 -13.47 -13.90 -6.79
CA SER A 4 -13.98 -14.40 -8.08
C SER A 4 -14.08 -13.32 -9.16
N ASP A 5 -14.13 -12.04 -8.77
CA ASP A 5 -14.17 -10.89 -9.67
C ASP A 5 -13.38 -9.71 -9.07
N PRO A 6 -12.05 -9.71 -9.24
CA PRO A 6 -11.19 -8.75 -8.58
C PRO A 6 -11.49 -7.32 -9.03
N GLY A 7 -11.34 -6.38 -8.11
CA GLY A 7 -11.56 -4.96 -8.40
C GLY A 7 -10.45 -4.34 -9.25
N ILE A 8 -10.64 -3.08 -9.64
CA ILE A 8 -9.65 -2.31 -10.41
C ILE A 8 -8.28 -2.30 -9.71
N ASN A 9 -8.22 -2.07 -8.39
CA ASN A 9 -6.95 -2.03 -7.65
C ASN A 9 -6.17 -3.35 -7.76
N GLN A 10 -6.84 -4.50 -7.53
CA GLN A 10 -6.20 -5.81 -7.64
C GLN A 10 -5.73 -6.08 -9.07
N ARG A 11 -6.57 -5.78 -10.08
CA ARG A 11 -6.20 -5.95 -11.50
C ARG A 11 -5.02 -5.06 -11.91
N ALA A 12 -4.99 -3.81 -11.47
CA ALA A 12 -3.91 -2.88 -11.76
C ALA A 12 -2.57 -3.34 -11.16
N ILE A 13 -2.60 -3.83 -9.92
CA ILE A 13 -1.40 -4.37 -9.25
C ILE A 13 -0.91 -5.63 -9.98
N MET A 14 -1.81 -6.54 -10.38
CA MET A 14 -1.43 -7.72 -11.16
C MET A 14 -0.72 -7.33 -12.47
N GLN A 15 -1.27 -6.34 -13.18
CA GLN A 15 -0.64 -5.83 -14.41
C GLN A 15 0.71 -5.16 -14.14
N LEU A 16 0.88 -4.46 -13.01
CA LEU A 16 2.16 -3.88 -12.61
C LEU A 16 3.23 -4.95 -12.41
N PHE A 17 2.88 -6.05 -11.72
CA PHE A 17 3.79 -7.18 -11.50
C PHE A 17 4.11 -7.93 -12.80
N GLU A 18 3.13 -8.11 -13.67
CA GLU A 18 3.34 -8.70 -15.00
C GLU A 18 4.30 -7.83 -15.84
N ALA A 19 4.08 -6.52 -15.85
CA ALA A 19 4.95 -5.58 -16.55
C ALA A 19 6.37 -5.57 -15.97
N ALA A 20 6.53 -5.61 -14.65
CA ALA A 20 7.83 -5.68 -14.00
C ALA A 20 8.55 -7.00 -14.29
N GLY A 21 7.83 -8.13 -14.36
CA GLY A 21 8.39 -9.44 -14.69
C GLY A 21 8.73 -9.64 -16.18
N CYS A 22 8.10 -8.87 -17.09
CA CYS A 22 8.41 -8.90 -18.52
C CYS A 22 9.72 -8.19 -18.90
N VAL A 23 10.29 -7.40 -17.98
CA VAL A 23 11.55 -6.69 -18.25
C VAL A 23 12.70 -7.66 -18.06
N ASN A 24 13.36 -8.00 -19.18
CA ASN A 24 14.49 -8.92 -19.22
C ASN A 24 15.63 -8.45 -18.30
N GLY A 25 15.77 -9.07 -17.12
CA GLY A 25 16.99 -9.33 -16.33
C GLY A 25 17.92 -8.18 -15.91
N ASP A 26 17.82 -6.99 -16.51
CA ASP A 26 18.75 -5.87 -16.33
C ASP A 26 18.23 -4.82 -15.34
N ILE A 27 16.96 -4.92 -14.89
CA ILE A 27 16.34 -3.95 -13.98
C ILE A 27 15.76 -4.68 -12.77
N ASP A 28 16.31 -4.38 -11.59
CA ASP A 28 15.74 -4.79 -10.31
C ASP A 28 14.62 -3.83 -9.90
N TYR A 29 13.41 -4.38 -9.72
CA TYR A 29 12.26 -3.64 -9.21
C TYR A 29 12.01 -3.94 -7.74
N GLN A 30 11.72 -2.89 -6.98
CA GLN A 30 11.17 -3.02 -5.64
C GLN A 30 9.79 -2.36 -5.61
N ILE A 31 8.78 -3.12 -5.21
CA ILE A 31 7.40 -2.66 -5.09
C ILE A 31 7.06 -2.60 -3.59
N ASN A 32 6.64 -1.42 -3.13
CA ASN A 32 6.17 -1.19 -1.78
C ASN A 32 4.69 -0.77 -1.82
N VAL A 33 3.91 -1.22 -0.85
CA VAL A 33 2.48 -0.90 -0.70
C VAL A 33 2.26 -0.22 0.64
N SER A 34 1.48 0.86 0.64
CA SER A 34 0.95 1.51 1.84
C SER A 34 -0.56 1.67 1.69
N MET A 35 -1.29 1.61 2.80
CA MET A 35 -2.74 1.73 2.81
C MET A 35 -3.18 2.68 3.92
N ILE A 36 -3.88 3.76 3.53
CA ILE A 36 -4.34 4.79 4.44
C ILE A 36 -5.86 4.92 4.42
N GLU A 37 -6.43 5.26 5.58
CA GLU A 37 -7.82 5.70 5.70
C GLU A 37 -7.85 7.15 6.21
N ILE A 38 -8.70 7.98 5.59
CA ILE A 38 -9.00 9.32 6.07
C ILE A 38 -10.41 9.29 6.65
N TYR A 39 -10.48 9.44 7.98
CA TYR A 39 -11.76 9.48 8.71
C TYR A 39 -11.77 10.66 9.66
N ASN A 40 -12.79 11.51 9.57
CA ASN A 40 -12.94 12.73 10.38
C ASN A 40 -11.66 13.60 10.36
N GLU A 41 -11.14 13.85 9.16
CA GLU A 41 -9.90 14.63 8.91
C GLU A 41 -8.64 14.07 9.58
N LYS A 42 -8.69 12.83 10.09
CA LYS A 42 -7.54 12.12 10.65
C LYS A 42 -7.09 11.03 9.70
N ILE A 43 -5.79 10.96 9.46
CA ILE A 43 -5.17 9.92 8.65
C ILE A 43 -4.79 8.77 9.57
N ARG A 44 -5.22 7.58 9.21
CA ARG A 44 -4.83 6.33 9.86
C ARG A 44 -4.12 5.43 8.88
N ASP A 45 -3.06 4.81 9.35
CA ASP A 45 -2.38 3.75 8.63
C ASP A 45 -3.11 2.43 8.89
N LEU A 46 -3.64 1.83 7.82
CA LEU A 46 -4.35 0.56 7.89
C LEU A 46 -3.40 -0.63 7.94
N LEU A 47 -2.13 -0.46 7.57
CA LEU A 47 -1.11 -1.51 7.66
C LEU A 47 -0.31 -1.42 8.96
N ALA A 48 -0.47 -0.38 9.77
CA ALA A 48 0.25 -0.29 11.05
C ALA A 48 -0.19 -1.42 12.02
N PRO A 49 0.73 -1.95 12.85
CA PRO A 49 0.37 -2.95 13.86
C PRO A 49 -0.76 -2.43 14.76
N SER A 50 -1.80 -3.24 14.94
CA SER A 50 -2.95 -2.90 15.78
C SER A 50 -2.48 -2.66 17.22
N GLY A 51 -2.72 -1.46 17.77
CA GLY A 51 -2.31 -1.13 19.13
C GLY A 51 -2.49 0.34 19.51
N PRO A 52 -2.35 0.68 20.81
CA PRO A 52 -2.53 2.04 21.35
C PRO A 52 -1.51 3.06 20.82
N SER A 53 -0.50 2.61 20.07
CA SER A 53 0.56 3.40 19.44
C SER A 53 0.29 3.75 17.97
N CYS A 54 -0.87 3.36 17.39
CA CYS A 54 -1.29 3.86 16.07
C CYS A 54 -1.75 5.31 16.19
N ALA A 55 -0.78 6.22 16.34
CA ALA A 55 -1.04 7.65 16.39
C ALA A 55 -1.54 8.12 15.01
N PRO A 56 -2.50 9.06 14.97
CA PRO A 56 -2.94 9.64 13.71
C PRO A 56 -1.76 10.28 12.98
N LEU A 57 -1.62 9.95 11.70
CA LEU A 57 -0.57 10.50 10.86
C LEU A 57 -0.97 11.89 10.35
N SER A 58 0.03 12.68 9.97
CA SER A 58 -0.16 14.01 9.39
C SER A 58 0.57 14.13 8.06
N ILE A 59 -0.05 14.81 7.11
CA ILE A 59 0.59 15.16 5.83
C ILE A 59 1.58 16.30 6.08
N ARG A 60 2.78 16.18 5.51
CA ARG A 60 3.79 17.23 5.46
C ARG A 60 4.11 17.57 4.01
N LEU A 61 4.24 18.86 3.72
CA LEU A 61 4.75 19.36 2.45
C LEU A 61 6.26 19.53 2.58
N GLY A 62 7.03 18.80 1.78
CA GLY A 62 8.48 18.96 1.68
C GLY A 62 8.85 20.27 0.99
N GLU A 63 10.10 20.70 1.15
CA GLU A 63 10.65 21.90 0.50
C GLU A 63 10.67 21.75 -1.04
N ASP A 64 10.64 20.51 -1.53
CA ASP A 64 10.50 20.12 -2.93
C ASP A 64 9.05 20.18 -3.45
N GLY A 65 8.09 20.57 -2.60
CA GLY A 65 6.67 20.60 -2.92
C GLY A 65 6.00 19.22 -2.93
N ARG A 66 6.68 18.16 -2.49
CA ARG A 66 6.10 16.81 -2.43
C ARG A 66 5.40 16.60 -1.10
N LEU A 67 4.20 16.02 -1.15
CA LEU A 67 3.48 15.60 0.04
C LEU A 67 4.06 14.28 0.55
N SER A 68 4.30 14.21 1.85
CA SER A 68 4.77 13.01 2.55
C SER A 68 3.94 12.77 3.80
N ILE A 69 3.84 11.52 4.23
CA ILE A 69 3.17 11.14 5.47
C ILE A 69 4.22 10.44 6.34
N PRO A 70 4.93 11.17 7.21
CA PRO A 70 5.96 10.57 8.04
C PRO A 70 5.36 9.54 8.99
N GLY A 71 5.99 8.35 9.06
CA GLY A 71 5.52 7.25 9.90
C GLY A 71 4.48 6.35 9.23
N LEU A 72 4.14 6.58 7.97
CA LEU A 72 3.34 5.64 7.18
C LEU A 72 4.15 4.36 6.94
N ARG A 73 3.57 3.21 7.29
CA ARG A 73 4.16 1.91 7.03
C ARG A 73 4.06 1.59 5.55
N GLU A 74 5.22 1.25 4.99
CA GLU A 74 5.35 0.66 3.66
C GLU A 74 5.70 -0.81 3.82
N VAL A 75 4.93 -1.69 3.18
CA VAL A 75 5.19 -3.12 3.14
C VAL A 75 5.77 -3.46 1.78
N ARG A 76 6.98 -4.02 1.77
CA ARG A 76 7.58 -4.55 0.54
C ARG A 76 6.82 -5.80 0.12
N VAL A 77 6.33 -5.79 -1.11
CA VAL A 77 5.60 -6.90 -1.72
C VAL A 77 6.43 -7.54 -2.81
N THR A 78 6.32 -8.87 -2.94
CA THR A 78 7.16 -9.67 -3.85
C THR A 78 6.34 -10.48 -4.85
N SER A 79 5.04 -10.62 -4.62
CA SER A 79 4.13 -11.32 -5.51
C SER A 79 2.71 -10.77 -5.40
N VAL A 80 1.86 -11.14 -6.36
CA VAL A 80 0.44 -10.76 -6.35
C VAL A 80 -0.27 -11.30 -5.10
N GLU A 81 0.04 -12.53 -4.68
CA GLU A 81 -0.53 -13.16 -3.50
C GLU A 81 -0.21 -12.36 -2.24
N HIS A 82 1.06 -11.94 -2.09
CA HIS A 82 1.49 -11.12 -0.96
C HIS A 82 0.77 -9.76 -0.95
N VAL A 83 0.49 -9.17 -2.12
CA VAL A 83 -0.32 -7.93 -2.16
C VAL A 83 -1.74 -8.18 -1.71
N VAL A 84 -2.38 -9.28 -2.14
CA VAL A 84 -3.74 -9.61 -1.70
C VAL A 84 -3.77 -9.80 -0.19
N GLU A 85 -2.79 -10.47 0.40
CA GLU A 85 -2.66 -10.64 1.85
C GLU A 85 -2.55 -9.29 2.58
N VAL A 86 -1.67 -8.40 2.11
CA VAL A 86 -1.49 -7.06 2.69
C VAL A 86 -2.76 -6.21 2.58
N LEU A 87 -3.47 -6.30 1.45
CA LEU A 87 -4.75 -5.59 1.26
C LEU A 87 -5.84 -6.14 2.19
N GLU A 88 -5.88 -7.45 2.42
CA GLU A 88 -6.81 -8.05 3.38
C GLU A 88 -6.45 -7.70 4.83
N GLU A 89 -5.17 -7.65 5.20
CA GLU A 89 -4.71 -7.13 6.51
C GLU A 89 -5.21 -5.70 6.72
N GLY A 90 -4.99 -4.81 5.76
CA GLY A 90 -5.47 -3.43 5.84
C GLY A 90 -6.99 -3.31 5.89
N ARG A 91 -7.71 -4.23 5.24
CA ARG A 91 -9.19 -4.29 5.31
C ARG A 91 -9.69 -4.76 6.67
N GLN A 92 -8.97 -5.64 7.37
CA GLN A 92 -9.31 -6.09 8.72
C GLN A 92 -9.04 -5.02 9.78
N ASN A 93 -8.08 -4.13 9.53
CA ASN A 93 -7.74 -3.02 10.42
C ASN A 93 -8.63 -1.77 10.27
N LYS A 94 -9.58 -1.79 9.33
CA LYS A 94 -10.59 -0.76 9.14
C LYS A 94 -11.77 -0.95 10.08
#